data_AF-A0A396IRI5-F1
#
_entry.id   AF-A0A396IRI5-F1
#
_cell.length_a   1.000
_cell.length_b   1.000
_cell.length_c   1.000
_cell.angle_alpha   90.00
_cell.angle_beta   90.00
_cell.angle_gamma   90.00
#
_symmetry.space_group_name_H-M   'P 1'
#
loop_
_entity.id
_entity.type
_entity.pdbx_description
1 polymer ?
#
loop_
_entity_poly.entity_id
_entity_poly.type
_entity_poly.pdbx_seq_one_letter_code
_entity_poly.pdbx_strand_id
1 'polypeptide(L)' 'MRSDENVSNHKMENEKIKFPVGFRFYPTDEELINHYLIKKVDDNSFCAIAIAEVDMNKCEPWDLPGEFNAFYK' A
#
# COMPACT_ATOMS: atom_id res chain seq x y z
N MET A 1 -32.60 -8.68 -13.52
CA MET A 1 -32.44 -9.15 -12.13
C MET A 1 -31.02 -9.66 -11.98
N ARG A 2 -30.34 -9.13 -10.96
CA ARG A 2 -28.97 -9.39 -10.50
C ARG A 2 -28.35 -10.74 -10.89
N SER A 3 -27.10 -10.65 -11.30
CA SER A 3 -26.03 -11.43 -10.68
C SER A 3 -24.78 -10.56 -10.72
N ASP A 4 -24.53 -9.99 -9.55
CA ASP A 4 -23.56 -8.95 -9.25
C ASP A 4 -22.11 -9.38 -9.54
N GLU A 5 -21.31 -8.37 -9.83
CA GLU A 5 -19.87 -8.38 -10.05
C GLU A 5 -19.15 -9.22 -9.00
N ASN A 6 -18.46 -10.29 -9.42
CA ASN A 6 -17.49 -10.97 -8.59
C ASN A 6 -16.21 -10.12 -8.57
N VAL A 7 -16.28 -8.98 -7.87
CA VAL A 7 -15.10 -8.23 -7.44
C VAL A 7 -14.38 -9.13 -6.44
N SER A 8 -13.41 -9.88 -6.94
CA SER A 8 -12.49 -10.65 -6.13
C SER A 8 -11.75 -9.67 -5.21
N ASN A 9 -12.32 -9.48 -4.02
CA ASN A 9 -11.67 -8.89 -2.87
C ASN A 9 -10.48 -9.78 -2.50
N HIS A 10 -9.35 -9.59 -3.18
CA HIS A 10 -8.07 -10.07 -2.69
C HIS A 10 -7.65 -9.15 -1.55
N LYS A 11 -8.26 -9.40 -0.39
CA LYS A 11 -7.71 -9.05 0.91
C LYS A 11 -6.34 -9.72 0.95
N MET A 12 -5.28 -8.94 0.68
CA MET A 12 -3.91 -9.39 0.84
C MET A 12 -3.77 -9.74 2.32
N GLU A 13 -3.85 -11.02 2.65
CA GLU A 13 -3.48 -11.49 3.97
C GLU A 13 -2.03 -11.06 4.18
N ASN A 14 -1.83 -10.27 5.22
CA ASN A 14 -0.53 -9.73 5.62
C ASN A 14 0.36 -10.87 6.08
N GLU A 15 0.86 -11.69 5.14
CA GLU A 15 1.96 -12.59 5.42
C GLU A 15 3.11 -11.74 5.92
N LYS A 16 3.58 -12.02 7.14
CA LYS A 16 4.74 -11.34 7.72
C LYS A 16 5.97 -11.72 6.89
N ILE A 17 6.24 -10.96 5.83
CA ILE A 17 7.44 -11.10 5.02
C ILE A 17 8.64 -10.85 5.93
N LYS A 18 9.47 -11.89 6.12
CA LYS A 18 10.71 -11.76 6.88
C LYS A 18 11.78 -11.18 5.98
N PHE A 19 12.04 -9.89 6.14
CA PHE A 19 13.17 -9.23 5.49
C PHE A 19 14.47 -9.44 6.28
N PRO A 20 15.63 -9.55 5.61
CA PRO A 20 16.93 -9.50 6.26
C PRO A 20 17.11 -8.21 7.08
N VAL A 21 17.91 -8.29 8.14
CA VAL A 21 18.28 -7.11 8.93
C VAL A 21 18.94 -6.07 8.03
N GLY A 22 18.46 -4.84 8.10
CA GLY A 22 18.96 -3.72 7.29
C GLY A 22 18.27 -3.52 5.95
N PHE A 23 17.36 -4.41 5.53
CA PHE A 23 16.51 -4.15 4.38
C PHE A 23 15.61 -2.94 4.65
N ARG A 24 15.62 -1.99 3.72
CA ARG A 24 14.81 -0.76 3.80
C ARG A 24 14.19 -0.49 2.46
N PHE A 25 13.01 0.09 2.50
CA PHE A 25 12.41 0.69 1.33
C PHE A 25 13.19 1.97 0.98
N TYR A 26 13.91 1.94 -0.13
CA TYR A 26 14.73 3.06 -0.63
C TYR A 26 14.72 3.08 -2.17
N PRO A 27 13.56 3.29 -2.81
CA PRO A 27 13.46 3.33 -4.26
C PRO A 27 14.10 4.61 -4.82
N THR A 28 14.58 4.54 -6.06
CA THR A 28 14.89 5.72 -6.88
C THR A 28 13.61 6.37 -7.42
N ASP A 29 13.70 7.61 -7.91
CA ASP A 29 12.55 8.32 -8.51
C ASP A 29 11.94 7.53 -9.67
N GLU A 30 12.79 6.95 -10.53
CA GLU A 30 12.35 6.13 -11.66
C GLU A 30 11.62 4.86 -11.19
N GLU A 31 12.14 4.19 -10.16
CA GLU A 31 11.48 3.01 -9.60
C GLU A 31 10.14 3.36 -8.95
N LEU A 32 10.07 4.47 -8.21
CA LEU A 32 8.83 4.93 -7.58
C LEU A 32 7.75 5.19 -8.63
N ILE A 33 8.10 5.88 -9.71
CA ILE A 33 7.16 6.19 -10.79
C ILE A 33 6.74 4.91 -11.53
N ASN A 34 7.70 4.14 -12.05
CA ASN A 34 7.44 3.05 -12.97
C ASN A 34 6.85 1.80 -12.30
N HIS A 35 7.24 1.53 -11.05
CA HIS A 35 6.84 0.30 -10.37
C HIS A 35 5.71 0.47 -9.35
N TYR A 36 5.43 1.71 -8.91
CA TYR A 36 4.38 1.96 -7.92
C TYR A 36 3.30 2.89 -8.46
N LEU A 37 3.66 4.10 -8.89
CA LEU A 37 2.66 5.12 -9.23
C LEU A 37 1.92 4.81 -10.54
N ILE A 38 2.64 4.47 -11.61
CA ILE A 38 2.00 4.10 -12.90
C ILE A 38 1.09 2.89 -12.71
N LYS A 39 1.57 1.85 -12.01
CA LYS A 39 0.77 0.67 -11.70
C LYS A 39 -0.50 0.99 -10.91
N LYS A 40 -0.42 1.93 -9.96
CA LYS A 40 -1.58 2.34 -9.16
C LYS A 40 -2.64 3.08 -9.99
N VAL A 41 -2.22 3.83 -11.00
CA VAL A 41 -3.13 4.54 -11.91
C VAL A 41 -3.77 3.57 -12.91
N ASP A 42 -2.98 2.64 -13.45
CA ASP A 42 -3.45 1.67 -14.45
C ASP A 42 -4.35 0.59 -13.86
N ASP A 43 -4.10 0.18 -12.61
CA ASP A 43 -4.84 -0.86 -11.93
C ASP A 43 -5.27 -0.39 -10.53
N ASN A 44 -6.57 -0.12 -10.38
CA ASN A 44 -7.13 0.31 -9.11
C ASN A 44 -7.05 -0.77 -8.01
N SER A 45 -6.87 -2.04 -8.38
CA SER A 45 -6.65 -3.16 -7.46
C SER A 45 -5.20 -3.35 -7.04
N PHE A 46 -4.26 -2.61 -7.65
CA PHE A 46 -2.86 -2.64 -7.27
C PHE A 46 -2.67 -2.18 -5.81
N CYS A 47 -2.02 -3.02 -5.01
CA CYS A 47 -1.66 -2.74 -3.62
C CYS A 47 -0.17 -2.98 -3.41
N ALA A 48 0.56 -1.96 -2.97
CA ALA A 48 1.96 -2.06 -2.64
C ALA A 48 2.12 -2.24 -1.12
N ILE A 49 2.82 -3.30 -0.69
CA ILE A 49 3.08 -3.54 0.75
C ILE A 49 3.83 -2.36 1.40
N ALA A 50 4.68 -1.68 0.63
CA ALA A 50 5.51 -0.59 1.11
C ALA A 50 4.82 0.79 1.14
N ILE A 51 3.69 0.97 0.44
CA ILE A 51 3.02 2.27 0.30
C ILE A 51 1.54 2.11 0.64
N ALA A 52 1.12 2.75 1.72
CA ALA A 52 -0.27 2.73 2.13
C ALA A 52 -1.09 3.90 1.55
N GLU A 53 -2.40 3.71 1.47
CA GLU A 53 -3.34 4.72 0.99
C GLU A 53 -3.83 5.59 2.15
N VAL A 54 -3.71 6.91 2.00
CA VAL A 54 -4.16 7.88 3.00
C VAL A 54 -4.68 9.15 2.31
N ASP A 55 -5.75 9.73 2.84
CA ASP A 55 -6.23 11.03 2.43
C ASP A 55 -5.46 12.14 3.16
N MET A 56 -4.44 12.68 2.52
CA MET A 56 -3.57 13.71 3.09
C MET A 56 -4.31 14.98 3.52
N ASN A 57 -5.54 15.21 3.05
CA ASN A 57 -6.31 16.41 3.43
C ASN A 57 -7.11 16.22 4.73
N LYS A 58 -7.14 15.01 5.29
CA LYS A 58 -7.94 14.67 6.48
C LYS A 58 -7.10 14.34 7.72
N CYS A 59 -5.78 14.31 7.59
CA CYS A 59 -4.86 13.94 8.66
C CYS A 59 -3.74 14.97 8.76
N GLU A 60 -3.26 15.22 9.97
CA GLU A 60 -2.08 16.04 10.16
C GLU A 60 -0.81 15.23 9.82
N PRO A 61 0.29 15.88 9.41
CA PRO A 61 1.52 15.17 9.03
C PRO A 61 2.07 14.23 10.10
N TRP A 62 1.85 14.54 11.38
CA TRP A 62 2.30 13.73 12.51
C TRP A 62 1.37 12.56 12.83
N ASP A 63 0.15 12.51 12.29
CA ASP A 63 -0.77 11.40 12.45
C ASP A 63 -0.45 10.25 11.47
N LEU A 64 0.21 10.57 10.34
CA LEU A 64 0.58 9.60 9.30
C LEU A 64 1.38 8.40 9.82
N PRO A 65 2.43 8.54 10.66
CA PRO A 65 3.13 7.39 11.21
C PRO A 65 2.29 6.63 12.24
N GLY A 66 1.32 7.30 12.88
CA GLY A 66 0.47 6.76 13.94
C GLY A 66 -0.63 5.82 13.42
N GLU A 67 -1.24 6.17 12.28
CA GLU A 67 -2.25 5.35 11.59
C GLU A 67 -1.69 3.95 11.22
N PHE A 68 -0.40 3.86 10.84
CA PHE A 68 0.26 2.61 10.47
C PHE A 68 1.03 1.94 11.62
N ASN A 69 1.23 2.60 12.76
CA ASN A 69 1.88 1.99 13.94
C ASN A 69 0.97 0.98 14.67
N ALA A 70 -0.32 0.89 14.31
CA ALA A 70 -1.18 -0.20 14.77
C ALA A 70 -0.70 -1.60 14.32
N PHE A 71 0.25 -1.68 13.39
CA PHE A 71 0.86 -2.94 12.92
C PHE A 71 2.12 -3.36 13.71
N TYR A 72 2.55 -2.56 14.71
CA TYR A 72 3.68 -2.86 15.61
C TYR A 72 3.26 -2.93 17.09
N LYS A 73 2.16 -3.64 17.39
CA LYS A 73 1.88 -4.18 18.72
C LYS A 73 1.74 -5.70 18.68
#